data_AF-A0A7S0EMZ8-F1
#
_entry.id   AF-A0A7S0EMZ8-F1
#
_cell.length_a   1.000
_cell.length_b   1.000
_cell.length_c   1.000
_cell.angle_alpha   90.00
_cell.angle_beta   90.00
_cell.angle_gamma   90.00
#
_symmetry.space_group_name_H-M   'P 1'
#
loop_
_entity.id
_entity.type
_entity.pdbx_description
1 polymer ?
#
loop_
_entity_poly.entity_id
_entity_poly.type
_entity_poly.pdbx_seq_one_letter_code
_entity_poly.pdbx_strand_id
1 'polypeptide(L)'
;MWRQNQPKKTEIKFKSLLSNTIHEVCTKRPGWKETDRDDWDFIWADKDWIRMHFDEMRSQLSNTARVNHFRNHYELTRKDHMVKNFKRMISSLRREDRASEAAQYDFFPVTYLLPQDY
;
A
#
# COMPACT_ATOMS: atom_id res chain seq x y z
N MET A 1 0.69 -21.03 0.76
CA MET A 1 1.33 -21.71 -0.39
C MET A 1 1.30 -20.78 -1.61
N TRP A 2 2.24 -19.83 -1.75
CA TRP A 2 2.25 -18.87 -2.90
C TRP A 2 3.65 -18.51 -3.41
N ARG A 3 4.68 -19.27 -3.04
CA ARG A 3 6.05 -19.04 -3.51
C ARG A 3 6.68 -20.36 -3.95
N GLN A 4 6.28 -20.87 -5.11
CA GLN A 4 7.06 -21.91 -5.77
C GLN A 4 7.26 -21.53 -7.24
N ASN A 5 8.54 -21.43 -7.61
CA ASN A 5 9.12 -21.49 -8.95
C ASN A 5 8.72 -20.40 -9.96
N GLN A 6 9.02 -19.15 -9.62
CA GLN A 6 9.34 -18.17 -10.66
C GLN A 6 10.83 -18.32 -11.00
N PRO A 7 11.22 -18.42 -12.28
CA PRO A 7 12.64 -18.45 -12.66
C PRO A 7 13.31 -17.20 -12.08
N LYS A 8 14.47 -17.38 -11.43
CA LYS A 8 15.27 -16.23 -10.95
C LYS A 8 15.67 -15.41 -12.17
N LYS A 9 14.99 -14.29 -12.40
CA LYS A 9 15.44 -13.27 -13.36
C LYS A 9 16.87 -12.87 -12.97
N THR A 10 17.77 -12.94 -13.94
CA THR A 10 19.18 -12.53 -13.80
C THR A 10 19.32 -11.01 -13.70
N GLU A 11 18.36 -10.26 -14.24
CA GLU A 11 18.29 -8.80 -14.20
C GLU A 11 16.86 -8.36 -13.82
N ILE A 12 16.77 -7.39 -12.90
CA ILE A 12 15.52 -6.76 -12.44
C ILE A 12 15.45 -5.38 -13.08
N LYS A 13 14.38 -5.13 -13.84
CA LYS A 13 14.10 -3.80 -14.38
C LYS A 13 13.36 -2.96 -13.35
N PHE A 14 13.85 -1.77 -13.02
CA PHE A 14 13.17 -0.88 -12.09
C PHE A 14 12.84 0.48 -12.71
N LYS A 15 11.80 1.11 -12.18
CA LYS A 15 11.41 2.50 -12.48
C LYS A 15 11.25 3.26 -11.17
N SER A 16 11.73 4.50 -11.11
CA SER A 16 11.51 5.38 -9.94
C SER A 16 10.90 6.69 -10.42
N LEU A 17 9.79 7.10 -9.81
CA LEU A 17 9.18 8.41 -10.09
C LEU A 17 9.89 9.56 -9.36
N LEU A 18 10.86 9.24 -8.51
CA LEU A 18 11.57 10.18 -7.65
C LEU A 18 13.08 9.95 -7.76
N SER A 19 13.85 11.02 -7.96
CA SER A 19 15.32 11.00 -7.89
C SER A 19 15.78 11.23 -6.46
N ASN A 20 15.67 10.20 -5.62
CA ASN A 20 15.99 10.24 -4.20
C ASN A 20 16.93 9.10 -3.79
N THR A 21 17.15 8.92 -2.49
CA THR A 21 17.98 7.83 -1.95
C THR A 21 17.53 6.44 -2.41
N ILE A 22 16.23 6.22 -2.65
CA ILE A 22 15.75 4.94 -3.18
C ILE A 22 16.22 4.72 -4.61
N HIS A 23 16.15 5.76 -5.45
CA HIS A 23 16.71 5.72 -6.81
C HIS A 23 18.21 5.39 -6.78
N GLU A 24 18.98 6.03 -5.90
CA GLU A 24 20.41 5.71 -5.74
C GLU A 24 20.65 4.27 -5.30
N VAL A 25 19.87 3.78 -4.34
CA VAL A 25 19.98 2.40 -3.83
C VAL A 25 19.66 1.39 -4.92
N CYS A 26 18.60 1.63 -5.70
CA CYS A 26 18.23 0.77 -6.82
C CYS A 26 19.32 0.77 -7.91
N THR A 27 19.87 1.95 -8.23
CA THR A 27 20.94 2.09 -9.23
C THR A 27 22.24 1.40 -8.81
N LYS A 28 22.63 1.49 -7.54
CA LYS A 28 23.88 0.89 -7.02
C LYS A 28 23.76 -0.62 -6.77
N ARG A 29 22.56 -1.19 -6.86
CA ARG A 29 22.31 -2.61 -6.56
C ARG A 29 22.67 -3.50 -7.75
N PRO A 30 23.55 -4.51 -7.58
CA PRO A 30 23.88 -5.43 -8.65
C PRO A 30 22.66 -6.16 -9.21
N GLY A 31 22.58 -6.26 -10.55
CA GLY A 31 21.48 -6.91 -11.26
C GLY A 31 20.19 -6.07 -11.35
N TRP A 32 20.22 -4.78 -10.96
CA TRP A 32 19.10 -3.85 -11.15
C TRP A 32 19.43 -2.87 -12.26
N LYS A 33 18.47 -2.66 -13.16
CA LYS A 33 18.62 -1.77 -14.31
C LYS A 33 17.42 -0.85 -14.43
N GLU A 34 17.69 0.45 -14.53
CA GLU A 34 16.64 1.44 -14.71
C GLU A 34 16.01 1.31 -16.12
N THR A 35 14.69 1.45 -16.20
CA THR A 35 13.93 1.48 -17.46
C THR A 35 12.85 2.55 -17.40
N ASP A 36 12.68 3.27 -18.51
CA ASP A 36 11.57 4.22 -18.70
C ASP A 36 10.33 3.57 -19.32
N ARG A 37 10.51 2.37 -19.90
CA ARG A 37 9.47 1.60 -20.60
C ARG A 37 8.51 0.95 -19.61
N ASP A 38 7.38 0.47 -20.12
CA ASP A 38 6.34 -0.21 -19.34
C ASP A 38 6.63 -1.68 -19.02
N ASP A 39 7.85 -2.16 -19.31
CA ASP A 39 8.31 -3.53 -19.06
C ASP A 39 9.14 -3.67 -17.77
N TRP A 40 8.75 -2.93 -16.73
CA TRP A 40 9.43 -2.92 -15.42
C TRP A 40 8.97 -4.09 -14.53
N ASP A 41 9.90 -4.56 -13.68
CA ASP A 41 9.64 -5.58 -12.64
C ASP A 41 9.31 -4.93 -11.29
N PHE A 42 9.85 -3.74 -11.05
CA PHE A 42 9.64 -2.97 -9.83
C PHE A 42 9.44 -1.49 -10.14
N ILE A 43 8.45 -0.86 -9.51
CA ILE A 43 8.29 0.59 -9.55
C ILE A 43 8.23 1.16 -8.14
N TRP A 44 9.03 2.20 -7.93
CA TRP A 44 8.91 3.10 -6.78
C TRP A 44 8.09 4.32 -7.18
N ALA A 45 6.82 4.33 -6.79
CA ALA A 45 5.89 5.40 -7.09
C ALA A 45 5.60 6.26 -5.85
N ASP A 46 5.18 7.51 -6.08
CA ASP A 46 4.57 8.33 -5.03
C ASP A 46 3.09 7.97 -4.82
N LYS A 47 2.53 8.46 -3.70
CA LYS A 47 1.17 8.14 -3.28
C LYS A 47 0.08 8.68 -4.22
N ASP A 48 0.34 9.79 -4.90
CA ASP A 48 -0.66 10.49 -5.70
C ASP A 48 -0.74 9.84 -7.08
N TRP A 49 0.42 9.53 -7.67
CA TRP A 49 0.52 8.77 -8.90
C TRP A 49 -0.10 7.38 -8.76
N ILE A 50 0.23 6.64 -7.69
CA ILE A 50 -0.30 5.28 -7.55
C ILE A 50 -1.81 5.28 -7.34
N ARG A 51 -2.37 6.29 -6.66
CA ARG A 51 -3.82 6.41 -6.48
C ARG A 51 -4.56 6.55 -7.81
N MET A 52 -3.93 7.13 -8.82
CA MET A 52 -4.51 7.32 -10.15
C MET A 52 -4.30 6.10 -11.06
N HIS A 53 -3.13 5.45 -11.00
CA HIS A 53 -2.72 4.46 -12.00
C HIS A 53 -2.77 2.99 -11.51
N PHE A 54 -3.06 2.72 -10.23
CA PHE A 54 -3.03 1.36 -9.69
C PHE A 54 -3.92 0.38 -10.47
N ASP A 55 -5.13 0.81 -10.85
CA ASP A 55 -6.09 -0.05 -11.56
C ASP A 55 -5.69 -0.28 -13.03
N GLU A 56 -5.06 0.71 -13.67
CA GLU A 56 -4.54 0.59 -15.04
C GLU A 56 -3.41 -0.45 -15.12
N MET A 57 -2.58 -0.52 -14.07
CA MET A 57 -1.43 -1.43 -13.99
C MET A 57 -1.78 -2.82 -13.46
N ARG A 58 -3.06 -3.10 -13.18
CA ARG A 58 -3.50 -4.34 -12.53
C ARG A 58 -3.07 -5.61 -13.29
N SER A 59 -3.09 -5.56 -14.62
CA SER A 59 -2.66 -6.67 -15.49
C SER A 59 -1.14 -6.90 -15.46
N GLN A 60 -0.34 -5.85 -15.24
CA GLN A 60 1.12 -5.96 -15.10
C GLN A 60 1.48 -6.52 -13.72
N LEU A 61 0.78 -6.06 -12.67
CA LEU A 61 0.95 -6.51 -11.29
C LEU A 61 0.61 -8.00 -11.07
N SER A 62 -0.29 -8.57 -11.87
CA SER A 62 -0.70 -9.98 -11.72
C SER A 62 0.39 -10.98 -12.12
N ASN A 63 1.31 -10.59 -13.00
CA ASN A 63 2.25 -11.53 -13.60
C ASN A 63 3.55 -11.65 -12.79
N THR A 64 4.13 -10.53 -12.37
CA THR A 64 5.41 -10.50 -11.61
C THR A 64 5.77 -9.13 -11.07
N ALA A 65 5.18 -8.06 -11.63
CA ALA A 65 5.54 -6.70 -11.29
C ALA A 65 5.21 -6.36 -9.82
N ARG A 66 5.99 -5.45 -9.24
CA ARG A 66 5.88 -5.04 -7.84
C ARG A 66 5.84 -3.52 -7.73
N VAL A 67 4.97 -3.03 -6.86
CA VAL A 67 4.85 -1.62 -6.50
C VAL A 67 4.94 -1.46 -4.98
N ASN A 68 5.45 -0.32 -4.52
CA ASN A 68 5.67 0.00 -3.12
C ASN A 68 4.41 0.37 -2.32
N HIS A 69 3.22 0.41 -2.95
CA HIS A 69 1.97 0.84 -2.34
C HIS A 69 0.84 -0.17 -2.49
N PHE A 70 -0.01 -0.27 -1.47
CA PHE A 70 -1.29 -0.97 -1.56
C PHE A 70 -2.37 -0.06 -2.14
N ARG A 71 -3.29 -0.64 -2.92
CA ARG A 71 -4.42 0.06 -3.56
C ARG A 71 -5.19 0.96 -2.60
N ASN A 72 -5.57 0.42 -1.45
CA ASN A 72 -6.42 1.09 -0.47
C ASN A 72 -5.62 1.65 0.73
N HIS A 73 -4.35 2.04 0.52
CA HIS A 73 -3.47 2.53 1.59
C HIS A 73 -4.08 3.72 2.36
N TYR A 74 -4.92 4.53 1.72
CA TYR A 74 -5.54 5.70 2.30
C TYR A 74 -6.55 5.39 3.43
N GLU A 75 -7.07 4.16 3.50
CA GLU A 75 -8.02 3.73 4.54
C GLU A 75 -7.43 3.77 5.95
N LEU A 76 -6.11 3.59 6.05
CA LEU A 76 -5.38 3.58 7.31
C LEU A 76 -4.37 4.73 7.43
N THR A 77 -4.11 5.49 6.36
CA THR A 77 -3.14 6.60 6.40
C THR A 77 -3.80 7.97 6.44
N ARG A 78 -5.06 8.10 5.99
CA ARG A 78 -5.84 9.31 6.21
C ARG A 78 -6.53 9.26 7.57
N LYS A 79 -6.36 10.32 8.37
CA LYS A 79 -6.91 10.39 9.74
C LYS A 79 -8.43 10.24 9.77
N ASP A 80 -9.13 10.87 8.82
CA ASP A 80 -10.59 10.80 8.73
C ASP A 80 -11.11 9.40 8.40
N HIS A 81 -10.49 8.70 7.45
CA HIS A 81 -10.83 7.31 7.13
C HIS A 81 -10.49 6.37 8.29
N MET A 82 -9.31 6.52 8.91
CA MET A 82 -8.89 5.70 10.04
C MET A 82 -9.91 5.75 11.19
N VAL A 83 -10.35 6.96 11.57
CA VAL A 83 -11.37 7.15 12.63
C VAL A 83 -12.69 6.49 12.24
N LYS A 84 -13.17 6.68 11.01
CA LYS A 84 -14.40 6.04 10.52
C LYS A 84 -14.30 4.50 10.57
N ASN A 85 -13.16 3.96 10.16
CA ASN A 85 -12.91 2.52 10.11
C ASN A 85 -12.83 1.91 11.53
N PHE A 86 -12.15 2.56 12.48
CA PHE A 86 -12.12 2.11 13.87
C PHE A 86 -13.49 2.19 14.55
N LYS A 87 -14.20 3.32 14.42
CA LYS A 87 -15.57 3.44 14.96
C LYS A 87 -16.50 2.35 14.40
N ARG A 88 -16.41 2.08 13.09
CA ARG A 88 -17.18 1.01 12.44
C ARG A 88 -16.82 -0.38 12.99
N MET A 89 -15.53 -0.67 13.15
CA MET A 89 -15.05 -1.96 13.66
C MET A 89 -15.52 -2.21 15.11
N ILE A 90 -15.33 -1.23 16.00
CA ILE A 90 -15.77 -1.32 17.40
C ILE A 90 -17.29 -1.54 17.48
N SER A 91 -18.06 -0.82 16.66
CA SER A 91 -19.51 -0.98 16.60
C SER A 91 -19.94 -2.37 16.11
N SER A 92 -19.27 -2.92 15.08
CA SER A 92 -19.55 -4.28 14.60
C SER A 92 -19.27 -5.34 15.66
N LEU A 93 -18.12 -5.25 16.34
CA LEU A 93 -17.74 -6.20 17.39
C LEU A 93 -18.71 -6.19 18.57
N ARG A 94 -19.19 -5.00 18.98
CA ARG A 94 -20.21 -4.88 20.03
C ARG A 94 -21.54 -5.50 19.62
N ARG A 95 -21.94 -5.36 18.36
CA ARG A 95 -23.16 -5.98 17.82
C ARG A 95 -23.07 -7.51 17.74
N GLU A 96 -21.86 -8.05 17.54
CA GLU A 96 -21.56 -9.48 17.53
C GLU A 96 -21.33 -10.08 18.93
N ASP A 97 -21.57 -9.31 19.99
CA ASP A 97 -21.30 -9.70 21.39
C ASP A 97 -19.83 -10.04 21.69
N ARG A 98 -18.90 -9.47 20.92
CA ARG A 98 -17.44 -9.63 21.05
C ARG A 98 -16.81 -8.45 21.80
N ALA A 99 -17.33 -8.16 22.99
CA ALA A 99 -16.93 -6.98 23.77
C ALA A 99 -15.45 -7.00 24.20
N SER A 100 -14.89 -8.19 24.47
CA SER A 100 -13.47 -8.35 24.84
C SER A 100 -12.52 -7.94 23.72
N GLU A 101 -12.87 -8.20 22.46
CA GLU A 101 -12.10 -7.77 21.29
C GLU A 101 -12.29 -6.28 21.01
N ALA A 102 -13.49 -5.75 21.22
CA ALA A 102 -13.75 -4.32 21.10
C ALA A 102 -12.91 -3.50 22.11
N ALA A 103 -12.68 -4.03 23.31
CA ALA A 103 -11.84 -3.40 24.33
C ALA A 103 -10.36 -3.28 23.94
N GLN A 104 -9.88 -4.10 23.00
CA GLN A 104 -8.49 -4.01 22.51
C GLN A 104 -8.24 -2.75 21.68
N TYR A 105 -9.28 -2.03 21.25
CA TYR A 105 -9.17 -0.79 20.49
C TYR A 105 -8.99 0.47 21.36
N ASP A 106 -8.79 0.32 22.68
CA ASP A 106 -8.55 1.43 23.63
C ASP A 106 -7.18 2.12 23.46
N PHE A 107 -6.34 1.67 22.51
CA PHE A 107 -5.11 2.37 22.15
C PHE A 107 -5.35 3.67 21.35
N PHE A 108 -6.56 3.88 20.83
CA PHE A 108 -6.89 5.03 19.98
C PHE A 108 -7.70 6.07 20.74
N PRO A 109 -7.27 7.35 20.79
CA PRO A 109 -7.97 8.37 21.56
C PRO A 109 -9.33 8.73 20.96
N VAL A 110 -10.25 9.19 21.81
CA VAL A 110 -11.54 9.72 21.37
C VAL A 110 -11.33 10.82 20.34
N THR A 111 -11.85 10.61 19.14
CA THR A 111 -11.67 11.52 18.00
C THR A 111 -13.00 11.83 17.33
N TYR A 112 -13.20 13.10 17.00
CA TYR A 112 -14.41 13.62 16.33
C TYR A 112 -14.08 14.12 14.93
N LEU A 113 -14.96 13.84 13.98
CA LEU A 113 -14.86 14.23 12.58
C LEU A 113 -15.74 15.43 12.31
N LEU A 114 -15.15 16.63 12.29
CA LEU A 114 -15.90 17.83 11.96
C LEU A 114 -16.04 18.00 10.44
N PRO A 115 -17.19 18.48 9.92
CA PRO A 115 -18.38 18.95 10.67
C PRO A 115 -19.41 17.84 10.98
N GLN A 116 -19.12 16.58 10.63
CA GLN A 116 -20.07 15.47 10.73
C GLN A 116 -20.44 15.08 12.17
N ASP A 117 -19.51 15.25 13.11
CA ASP A 117 -19.64 14.96 14.54
C ASP A 117 -19.84 16.25 15.38
N TYR A 118 -20.27 17.36 14.78
CA TYR A 118 -20.69 18.58 15.51
C TYR A 118 -22.09 18.36 16.11
#